data_AF-A0A448WMA6-F1
#
_entry.id   AF-A0A448WMA6-F1
#
_cell.length_a   1.000
_cell.length_b   1.000
_cell.length_c   1.000
_cell.angle_alpha   90.00
_cell.angle_beta   90.00
_cell.angle_gamma   90.00
#
_symmetry.space_group_name_H-M   'P 1'
#
loop_
_entity.id
_entity.type
_entity.pdbx_description
1 polymer ?
#
loop_
_entity_poly.entity_id
_entity_poly.type
_entity_poly.pdbx_seq_one_letter_code
_entity_poly.pdbx_strand_id
1 'polypeptide(L)'
;MISELIDPSIDTSTLPCINVDQPNEPEVEVAKLSRSEKRRLRLQIASLDIRLNELNESIYTCMSMKNFSKINQLTMELAELETEKSRLIQKIQDGILP
;
A
#
# COMPACT_ATOMS: atom_id res chain seq x y z
N MET A 1 20.30 -14.62 -64.20
CA MET A 1 19.65 -15.95 -64.32
C MET A 1 20.77 -16.90 -64.67
N ILE A 2 21.25 -17.74 -63.77
CA ILE A 2 20.56 -18.91 -63.20
C ILE A 2 20.97 -19.08 -61.73
N SER A 3 19.99 -19.38 -60.88
CA SER A 3 20.13 -19.83 -59.49
C SER A 3 20.69 -21.25 -59.44
N GLU A 4 21.52 -21.57 -58.44
CA GLU A 4 21.26 -22.65 -57.46
C GLU A 4 22.45 -22.86 -56.51
N LEU A 5 22.17 -22.52 -55.25
CA LEU A 5 22.23 -23.38 -54.07
C LEU A 5 23.38 -24.39 -53.86
N ILE A 6 23.85 -24.32 -52.60
CA ILE A 6 24.53 -25.31 -51.76
C ILE A 6 26.05 -25.18 -51.72
N ASP A 7 26.54 -24.65 -50.59
CA ASP A 7 27.82 -25.05 -50.02
C ASP A 7 27.66 -25.24 -48.48
N PRO A 8 28.52 -26.08 -47.88
CA PRO A 8 28.19 -26.92 -46.75
C PRO A 8 28.87 -26.43 -45.46
N SER A 9 28.26 -26.68 -44.31
CA SER A 9 29.02 -27.05 -43.10
C SER A 9 28.04 -27.42 -41.99
N ILE A 10 27.74 -28.71 -41.87
CA ILE A 10 27.29 -29.25 -40.59
C ILE A 10 28.57 -29.45 -39.80
N ASP A 11 28.83 -28.56 -38.84
CA ASP A 11 29.78 -28.85 -37.77
C ASP A 11 28.99 -29.08 -36.48
N THR A 12 28.86 -30.37 -36.17
CA THR A 12 28.31 -30.89 -34.93
C THR A 12 29.23 -30.51 -33.77
N SER A 13 29.01 -29.35 -33.18
CA SER A 13 29.55 -29.06 -31.85
C SER A 13 28.40 -28.79 -30.90
N THR A 14 27.93 -29.87 -30.27
CA THR A 14 27.04 -29.85 -29.12
C THR A 14 27.80 -29.20 -27.97
N LEU A 15 27.59 -27.90 -27.78
CA LEU A 15 27.87 -27.24 -26.51
C LEU A 15 26.55 -27.20 -25.73
N PRO A 16 26.46 -27.81 -24.54
CA PRO A 16 25.29 -27.61 -23.70
C PRO A 16 25.31 -26.15 -23.25
N CYS A 17 24.32 -25.38 -23.68
CA CYS A 17 24.02 -24.11 -23.05
C CYS A 17 23.65 -24.43 -21.60
N ILE A 18 24.64 -24.29 -20.72
CA ILE A 18 24.47 -24.05 -19.29
C ILE A 18 23.29 -23.08 -19.12
N ASN A 19 22.18 -23.60 -18.61
CA ASN A 19 21.13 -22.76 -18.05
C ASN A 19 21.81 -22.01 -16.90
N VAL A 20 22.15 -20.75 -17.14
CA VAL A 20 22.49 -19.82 -16.07
C VAL A 20 21.25 -19.77 -15.21
N ASP A 21 21.34 -20.43 -14.05
CA ASP A 21 20.36 -20.42 -12.99
C ASP A 21 20.14 -18.94 -12.62
N GLN A 22 19.12 -18.34 -13.24
CA GLN A 22 18.67 -17.01 -12.88
C GLN A 22 18.19 -17.16 -11.43
N PRO A 23 18.73 -16.42 -10.46
CA PRO A 23 18.21 -16.49 -9.10
C PRO A 23 16.75 -16.05 -9.19
N ASN A 24 15.82 -16.98 -9.03
CA ASN A 24 14.41 -16.63 -8.82
C ASN A 24 14.42 -15.72 -7.60
N GLU A 25 14.25 -14.41 -7.82
CA GLU A 25 13.96 -13.50 -6.74
C GLU A 25 12.76 -14.08 -5.98
N PRO A 26 12.81 -14.17 -4.65
CA PRO A 26 11.68 -14.67 -3.89
C PRO A 26 10.53 -13.70 -4.17
N GLU A 27 9.56 -14.15 -4.97
CA GLU A 27 8.27 -13.49 -5.13
C GLU A 27 7.68 -13.39 -3.73
N VAL A 28 7.82 -12.21 -3.11
CA VAL A 28 7.28 -11.96 -1.78
C VAL A 28 5.78 -12.04 -1.94
N GLU A 29 5.19 -13.19 -1.59
CA GLU A 29 3.74 -13.36 -1.61
C GLU A 29 3.12 -12.31 -0.70
N VAL A 30 2.62 -11.25 -1.30
CA VAL A 30 1.98 -10.17 -0.58
C VAL A 30 0.64 -10.67 -0.05
N ALA A 31 0.57 -10.85 1.27
CA ALA A 31 -0.63 -11.33 1.93
C ALA A 31 -1.81 -10.35 1.68
N LYS A 32 -2.88 -10.87 1.07
CA LYS A 32 -4.09 -10.09 0.80
C LYS A 32 -4.97 -9.99 2.05
N LEU A 33 -5.58 -8.83 2.25
CA LEU A 33 -6.55 -8.62 3.33
C LEU A 33 -7.78 -9.51 3.16
N SER A 34 -8.07 -10.32 4.18
CA SER A 34 -9.29 -11.10 4.26
C SER A 34 -10.53 -10.22 4.41
N ARG A 35 -11.72 -10.78 4.11
CA ARG A 35 -13.00 -10.08 4.31
C ARG A 35 -13.21 -9.65 5.76
N SER A 36 -12.78 -10.48 6.72
CA SER A 36 -12.91 -10.19 8.15
C SER A 36 -12.05 -8.99 8.56
N GLU A 37 -10.83 -8.91 8.04
CA GLU A 37 -9.92 -7.78 8.30
C GLU A 37 -10.41 -6.51 7.64
N LYS A 38 -10.90 -6.56 6.39
CA LYS A 38 -11.53 -5.40 5.75
C LYS A 38 -12.71 -4.88 6.55
N ARG A 39 -13.54 -5.76 7.11
CA ARG A 39 -14.65 -5.36 8.00
C ARG A 39 -14.13 -4.69 9.27
N ARG A 40 -13.12 -5.27 9.92
CA ARG A 40 -12.50 -4.71 11.12
C ARG A 40 -11.91 -3.31 10.87
N LEU A 41 -11.20 -3.12 9.76
CA LEU A 41 -10.63 -1.83 9.37
C LEU A 41 -11.71 -0.79 9.10
N ARG A 42 -12.81 -1.16 8.44
CA ARG A 42 -13.96 -0.27 8.23
C ARG A 42 -14.62 0.17 9.55
N LEU A 43 -14.71 -0.73 10.52
CA LEU A 43 -15.22 -0.39 11.86
C LEU A 43 -14.28 0.57 12.60
N GLN A 44 -12.97 0.40 12.46
CA GLN A 44 -11.99 1.36 13.01
C GLN A 44 -12.12 2.74 12.36
N ILE A 45 -12.26 2.81 11.04
CA ILE A 45 -12.49 4.08 10.33
C ILE A 45 -13.76 4.76 10.85
N ALA A 46 -14.87 4.02 11.00
CA ALA A 46 -16.10 4.59 11.54
C ALA A 46 -15.94 5.10 12.98
N SER A 47 -15.13 4.41 13.81
CA SER A 47 -14.80 4.88 15.16
C SER A 47 -13.95 6.16 15.13
N LEU A 48 -13.01 6.27 14.19
CA LEU A 48 -12.20 7.47 14.00
C LEU A 48 -13.07 8.65 13.54
N ASP A 49 -14.05 8.42 12.66
CA ASP A 49 -14.98 9.46 12.21
C ASP A 49 -15.76 10.08 13.38
N ILE A 50 -16.24 9.24 14.30
CA ILE A 50 -16.93 9.71 15.51
C ILE A 50 -15.98 10.56 16.35
N ARG A 51 -14.75 10.08 16.58
CA ARG A 51 -13.76 10.79 17.40
C ARG A 51 -13.32 12.12 16.79
N LEU A 52 -13.16 12.18 15.46
CA LEU A 52 -12.85 13.40 14.74
C LEU A 52 -13.95 14.44 14.88
N ASN A 53 -15.22 14.03 14.83
CA ASN A 53 -16.35 14.92 15.08
C ASN A 53 -16.33 15.45 16.52
N GLU A 54 -16.12 14.59 17.53
CA GLU A 54 -16.01 15.03 18.94
C GLU A 54 -14.88 16.04 19.16
N LEU A 55 -13.74 15.85 18.50
CA LEU A 55 -12.60 16.77 18.56
C LEU A 55 -12.94 18.11 17.91
N ASN A 56 -13.59 18.11 16.75
CA ASN A 56 -14.04 19.33 16.10
C ASN A 56 -14.99 20.13 17.01
N GLU A 57 -15.98 19.49 17.62
CA GLU A 57 -16.88 20.14 18.58
C GLU A 57 -16.13 20.69 19.81
N SER A 58 -15.11 19.95 20.29
CA SER A 58 -14.25 20.39 21.38
C SER A 58 -13.41 21.61 20.98
N ILE A 59 -12.90 21.65 19.75
CA ILE A 59 -12.15 22.79 19.20
C ILE A 59 -13.07 24.02 19.07
N TYR A 60 -14.28 23.85 18.55
CA TYR A 60 -15.29 24.93 18.48
C TYR A 60 -15.62 25.49 19.86
N THR A 61 -15.82 24.61 20.85
CA THR A 61 -16.04 25.01 22.23
C THR A 61 -14.85 25.79 22.79
N CYS A 62 -13.61 25.32 22.58
CA CYS A 62 -12.41 26.03 23.01
C CYS A 62 -12.21 27.37 22.32
N MET A 63 -12.57 27.51 21.04
CA MET A 63 -12.57 28.78 20.31
C MET A 63 -13.50 29.80 20.94
N SER A 64 -14.71 29.39 21.33
CA SER A 64 -15.65 30.27 22.03
C SER A 64 -15.09 30.80 23.36
N MET A 65 -14.30 29.97 24.06
CA MET A 65 -13.65 30.31 25.33
C MET A 65 -12.28 30.98 25.15
N LYS A 66 -11.82 31.18 23.90
CA LYS A 66 -10.48 31.71 23.58
C LYS A 66 -9.33 30.92 24.22
N ASN A 67 -9.49 29.61 24.42
CA ASN A 67 -8.45 28.75 24.98
C ASN A 67 -7.50 28.26 23.89
N PHE A 68 -6.60 29.14 23.42
CA PHE A 68 -5.70 28.87 22.30
C PHE A 68 -4.70 27.74 22.54
N SER A 69 -4.22 27.58 23.79
CA SER A 69 -3.34 26.46 24.12
C SER A 69 -4.05 25.12 23.93
N LYS A 70 -5.30 25.01 24.38
CA LYS A 70 -6.09 23.79 24.20
C LYS A 70 -6.48 23.57 22.75
N ILE A 71 -6.79 24.63 21.99
CA ILE A 71 -7.05 24.54 20.55
C ILE A 71 -5.85 23.93 19.83
N ASN A 72 -4.64 24.43 20.07
CA ASN A 72 -3.43 23.91 19.41
C ASN A 72 -3.23 22.42 19.72
N GLN A 73 -3.42 22.00 20.97
CA GLN A 73 -3.32 20.58 21.34
C GLN A 73 -4.36 19.72 20.62
N LEU A 74 -5.62 20.17 20.59
CA LEU A 74 -6.70 19.42 19.94
C LEU A 74 -6.53 19.37 18.41
N THR A 75 -6.01 20.44 17.80
CA THR A 75 -5.69 20.45 16.37
C THR A 75 -4.57 19.46 16.02
N MET A 76 -3.56 19.32 16.89
CA MET A 76 -2.53 18.28 16.71
C MET A 76 -3.12 16.87 16.82
N GLU A 77 -3.95 16.60 17.84
CA GLU A 77 -4.64 15.31 17.99
C GLU A 77 -5.53 15.01 16.76
N LEU A 78 -6.23 16.02 16.25
CA LEU A 78 -7.06 15.89 15.05
C LEU A 78 -6.22 15.49 13.82
N ALA A 79 -5.09 16.14 13.58
CA ALA A 79 -4.21 15.83 12.45
C ALA A 79 -3.62 14.40 12.54
N GLU A 80 -3.28 13.94 13.75
CA GLU A 80 -2.81 12.57 13.97
C GLU A 80 -3.89 11.54 13.63
N LEU A 81 -5.13 11.77 14.08
CA LEU A 81 -6.26 10.87 13.78
C LEU A 81 -6.67 10.89 12.30
N GLU A 82 -6.60 12.04 11.62
CA GLU A 82 -6.82 12.13 10.18
C GLU A 82 -5.76 11.36 9.39
N THR A 83 -4.51 11.41 9.85
CA THR A 83 -3.40 10.64 9.27
C THR A 83 -3.64 9.14 9.43
N GLU A 84 -4.03 8.70 10.63
CA GLU A 84 -4.34 7.29 10.89
C GLU A 84 -5.53 6.81 10.07
N LYS A 85 -6.61 7.61 9.98
CA LYS A 85 -7.76 7.30 9.14
C LYS A 85 -7.35 7.13 7.67
N SER A 86 -6.54 8.05 7.15
CA SER A 86 -6.04 8.00 5.77
C SER A 86 -5.20 6.75 5.53
N ARG A 87 -4.34 6.39 6.49
CA ARG A 87 -3.54 5.16 6.45
C ARG A 87 -4.41 3.90 6.42
N LEU A 88 -5.48 3.84 7.21
CA LEU A 88 -6.41 2.70 7.20
C LEU A 88 -7.20 2.60 5.89
N ILE A 89 -7.62 3.73 5.32
CA ILE A 89 -8.29 3.77 4.01
C ILE A 89 -7.35 3.25 2.93
N GLN A 90 -6.10 3.74 2.90
CA GLN A 90 -5.08 3.29 1.96
C GLN A 90 -4.85 1.78 2.08
N LYS A 91 -4.72 1.28 3.32
CA LYS A 91 -4.56 -0.17 3.57
C LYS A 91 -5.72 -0.99 3.00
N ILE A 92 -6.96 -0.52 3.09
CA ILE A 92 -8.11 -1.20 2.50
C ILE A 92 -8.04 -1.16 0.96
N GLN A 93 -7.64 -0.03 0.38
CA GLN A 93 -7.54 0.16 -1.07
C GLN A 93 -6.46 -0.73 -1.68
N ASP A 94 -5.27 -0.76 -1.08
CA ASP A 94 -4.16 -1.61 -1.50
C ASP A 94 -4.50 -3.09 -1.34
N GLY A 95 -5.36 -3.40 -0.37
CA GLY A 95 -5.79 -4.78 -0.15
C GLY A 95 -4.68 -5.69 0.38
N ILE A 96 -3.61 -5.09 0.91
CA ILE A 96 -2.33 -5.72 1.23
C ILE A 96 -2.04 -5.59 2.74
N LEU A 97 -1.53 -6.66 3.37
CA LEU A 97 -0.85 -6.55 4.65
C LEU A 97 0.58 -6.06 4.44
N PRO A 98 1.05 -5.04 5.20
CA PRO A 98 2.47 -4.72 5.24
C PRO A 98 3.29 -5.87 5.82
#